data_AF-A0A3B0Y2M4-F1
#
_entry.id   AF-A0A3B0Y2M4-F1
#
_cell.length_a   1.000
_cell.length_b   1.000
_cell.length_c   1.000
_cell.angle_alpha   90.00
_cell.angle_beta   90.00
_cell.angle_gamma   90.00
#
_symmetry.space_group_name_H-M   'P 1'
#
loop_
_entity.id
_entity.type
_entity.pdbx_description
1 polymer ?
#
loop_
_entity_poly.entity_id
_entity_poly.type
_entity_poly.pdbx_seq_one_letter_code
_entity_poly.pdbx_strand_id
1 'polypeptide(L)'
;MSQSIQENESIRVLPSIVGPNIYELYTDANLFVTRVYVNNKALKLSNAEGYGSMTRGGFSSSGPMGYQNKLILNGHLKAGNNEIKVVFESSSILENAREEGHEKQLIRDMYAHAVITRGRLNDSSFGIESYDLDQLILSPDIKAEVLENKLLRRFTEDKLSHEVSVVYQLELLKTDKVEQVDFSHCSLSLNSSSNFTATLLINDVPIRKIEDNSSNGSGLENFSGVIKQGTNVFTLKVASINKKEESNYLDLYLDCDLRPSMDKIDFLDEHKSLDFGDFFKSAYLPLAEFKFVEKGEYSESFDIEF
;
A
#
# COMPACT_ATOMS: atom_id res chain seq x y z
N MET A 1 -20.46 -14.00 -31.84
CA MET A 1 -20.45 -14.49 -30.45
C MET A 1 -19.03 -14.88 -30.09
N SER A 2 -18.35 -14.05 -29.32
CA SER A 2 -17.12 -14.42 -28.61
C SER A 2 -17.18 -13.65 -27.29
N GLN A 3 -17.29 -14.42 -26.21
CA GLN A 3 -17.49 -13.96 -24.85
C GLN A 3 -16.36 -13.01 -24.45
N SER A 4 -16.74 -11.80 -24.01
CA SER A 4 -15.85 -10.98 -23.20
C SER A 4 -15.52 -11.76 -21.95
N ILE A 5 -14.24 -12.00 -21.72
CA ILE A 5 -13.71 -12.41 -20.43
C ILE A 5 -14.15 -11.32 -19.44
N GLN A 6 -15.20 -11.60 -18.66
CA GLN A 6 -15.44 -10.85 -17.45
C GLN A 6 -14.19 -11.09 -16.59
N GLU A 7 -13.38 -10.05 -16.43
CA GLU A 7 -12.41 -10.00 -15.35
C GLU A 7 -13.19 -10.34 -14.08
N ASN A 8 -12.81 -11.43 -13.41
CA ASN A 8 -13.39 -11.77 -12.12
C ASN A 8 -13.22 -10.55 -11.21
N GLU A 9 -14.29 -9.80 -10.96
CA GLU A 9 -14.35 -8.85 -9.86
C GLU A 9 -14.01 -9.64 -8.61
N SER A 10 -12.79 -9.44 -8.11
CA SER A 10 -12.31 -10.17 -6.95
C SER A 10 -13.15 -9.78 -5.75
N ILE A 11 -13.87 -10.75 -5.20
CA ILE A 11 -14.61 -10.63 -3.93
C ILE A 11 -13.71 -9.89 -2.94
N ARG A 12 -14.17 -8.72 -2.49
CA ARG A 12 -13.46 -7.89 -1.54
C ARG A 12 -13.61 -8.51 -0.16
N VAL A 13 -12.48 -8.81 0.47
CA VAL A 13 -12.43 -9.37 1.83
C VAL A 13 -11.99 -8.24 2.76
N LEU A 14 -12.66 -8.11 3.91
CA LEU A 14 -12.28 -7.11 4.90
C LEU A 14 -10.83 -7.32 5.37
N PRO A 15 -10.09 -6.25 5.68
CA PRO A 15 -8.74 -6.35 6.20
C PRO A 15 -8.63 -7.28 7.42
N SER A 16 -7.51 -7.97 7.55
CA SER A 16 -7.20 -8.80 8.69
C SER A 16 -5.84 -8.45 9.26
N ILE A 17 -5.63 -8.82 10.52
CA ILE A 17 -4.33 -8.79 11.17
C ILE A 17 -3.88 -10.20 11.51
N VAL A 18 -2.60 -10.47 11.31
CA VAL A 18 -1.92 -11.70 11.70
C VAL A 18 -1.06 -11.46 12.93
N GLY A 19 -0.95 -12.43 13.84
CA GLY A 19 0.06 -12.47 14.91
C GLY A 19 -0.09 -13.76 15.74
N PRO A 20 0.54 -13.92 16.92
CA PRO A 20 1.20 -12.90 17.72
C PRO A 20 2.63 -12.55 17.25
N ASN A 21 3.18 -13.29 16.28
CA ASN A 21 4.49 -12.96 15.73
C ASN A 21 4.43 -11.68 14.89
N ILE A 22 5.45 -10.84 14.98
CA ILE A 22 5.58 -9.66 14.12
C ILE A 22 6.35 -10.05 12.87
N TYR A 23 5.91 -9.55 11.73
CA TYR A 23 6.59 -9.71 10.45
C TYR A 23 7.01 -8.34 9.94
N GLU A 24 8.31 -8.13 9.72
CA GLU A 24 8.85 -6.85 9.24
C GLU A 24 9.62 -7.08 7.93
N LEU A 25 9.36 -6.21 6.95
CA LEU A 25 10.14 -6.05 5.73
C LEU A 25 11.03 -4.82 5.88
N TYR A 26 12.32 -4.99 5.61
CA TYR A 26 13.29 -3.94 5.48
C TYR A 26 13.79 -3.90 4.04
N THR A 27 13.86 -2.71 3.44
CA THR A 27 14.36 -2.52 2.07
C THR A 27 15.38 -1.41 2.04
N ASP A 28 16.48 -1.56 1.32
CA ASP A 28 17.42 -0.47 1.12
C ASP A 28 18.01 -0.56 -0.29
N ALA A 29 17.92 0.52 -1.05
CA ALA A 29 18.28 0.49 -2.46
C ALA A 29 18.85 1.82 -2.92
N ASN A 30 19.97 1.76 -3.60
CA ASN A 30 20.64 2.92 -4.18
C ASN A 30 20.26 3.06 -5.66
N LEU A 31 19.81 4.26 -6.04
CA LEU A 31 19.35 4.63 -7.38
C LEU A 31 18.11 3.84 -7.88
N PHE A 32 17.35 3.24 -6.97
CA PHE A 32 16.07 2.60 -7.26
C PHE A 32 14.92 3.26 -6.48
N VAL A 33 13.72 3.20 -7.05
CA VAL A 33 12.45 3.39 -6.36
C VAL A 33 11.95 1.99 -5.96
N THR A 34 11.61 1.81 -4.68
CA THR A 34 11.14 0.52 -4.18
C THR A 34 9.62 0.51 -4.16
N ARG A 35 9.01 -0.53 -4.73
CA ARG A 35 7.58 -0.83 -4.63
C ARG A 35 7.38 -2.18 -3.95
N VAL A 36 6.42 -2.25 -3.04
CA VAL A 36 6.13 -3.48 -2.30
C VAL A 36 4.70 -3.90 -2.59
N TYR A 37 4.54 -5.19 -2.85
CA TYR A 37 3.26 -5.85 -3.05
C TYR A 37 3.15 -7.01 -2.09
N VAL A 38 2.02 -7.11 -1.40
CA VAL A 38 1.69 -8.29 -0.58
C VAL A 38 0.39 -8.87 -1.11
N ASN A 39 0.40 -10.14 -1.50
CA ASN A 39 -0.73 -10.82 -2.10
C ASN A 39 -1.32 -10.06 -3.31
N ASN A 40 -0.46 -9.58 -4.21
CA ASN A 40 -0.79 -8.73 -5.36
C ASN A 40 -1.38 -7.35 -5.03
N LYS A 41 -1.51 -6.98 -3.74
CA LYS A 41 -1.92 -5.65 -3.32
C LYS A 41 -0.70 -4.76 -3.19
N ALA A 42 -0.66 -3.70 -3.99
CA ALA A 42 0.36 -2.66 -3.86
C ALA A 42 0.22 -1.98 -2.50
N LEU A 43 1.32 -1.91 -1.77
CA LEU A 43 1.39 -1.19 -0.51
C LEU A 43 1.95 0.19 -0.80
N LYS A 44 1.17 1.22 -0.43
CA LYS A 44 1.67 2.60 -0.48
C LYS A 44 2.71 2.72 0.63
N LEU A 45 3.97 2.52 0.27
CA LEU A 45 5.04 3.01 1.09
C LEU A 45 4.93 4.54 1.07
N SER A 46 4.89 5.17 2.24
CA SER A 46 4.80 6.62 2.41
C SER A 46 6.02 7.40 1.86
N ASN A 47 6.89 6.73 1.10
CA ASN A 47 8.17 7.21 0.57
C ASN A 47 8.31 7.05 -0.97
N ALA A 48 7.23 6.70 -1.69
CA ALA A 48 7.32 6.22 -3.08
C ALA A 48 7.84 7.24 -4.14
N GLU A 49 7.92 8.53 -3.83
CA GLU A 49 8.60 9.52 -4.67
C GLU A 49 9.33 10.54 -3.80
N GLY A 50 10.65 10.38 -3.64
CA GLY A 50 11.49 11.48 -3.18
C GLY A 50 11.81 12.41 -4.35
N TYR A 51 11.52 13.71 -4.21
CA TYR A 51 12.03 14.74 -5.12
C TYR A 51 13.55 14.88 -4.92
N GLY A 52 14.35 14.21 -5.75
CA GLY A 52 15.81 14.40 -5.76
C GLY A 52 16.13 15.85 -6.13
N SER A 53 16.81 16.59 -5.24
CA SER A 53 17.29 17.95 -5.55
C SER A 53 18.66 17.89 -6.24
N MET A 54 18.77 18.49 -7.43
CA MET A 54 20.06 18.77 -8.06
C MET A 54 20.76 19.93 -7.32
N THR A 55 21.91 19.69 -6.70
CA THR A 55 22.80 20.77 -6.25
C THR A 55 23.80 21.12 -7.34
N ARG A 56 23.92 22.42 -7.64
CA ARG A 56 24.83 22.99 -8.66
C ARG A 56 26.26 22.43 -8.51
N GLY A 57 26.67 21.58 -9.45
CA GLY A 57 28.07 21.13 -9.62
C GLY A 57 28.35 19.66 -9.36
N GLY A 58 27.34 18.83 -9.06
CA GLY A 58 27.50 17.38 -8.95
C GLY A 58 26.17 16.68 -8.72
N PHE A 59 26.06 15.42 -9.14
CA PHE A 59 24.92 14.57 -8.83
C PHE A 59 24.79 14.47 -7.30
N SER A 60 23.64 14.85 -6.76
CA SER A 60 23.26 14.41 -5.42
C SER A 60 22.94 12.91 -5.53
N SER A 61 23.84 12.08 -5.04
CA SER A 61 23.77 10.61 -5.08
C SER A 61 22.83 10.01 -4.03
N SER A 62 22.12 10.84 -3.27
CA SER A 62 21.07 10.36 -2.39
C SER A 62 19.76 10.22 -3.18
N GLY A 63 19.52 9.03 -3.74
CA GLY A 63 18.20 8.41 -3.53
C GLY A 63 17.97 8.45 -2.02
N PRO A 64 16.83 8.95 -1.57
CA PRO A 64 16.92 10.02 -0.61
C PRO A 64 17.44 9.44 0.74
N MET A 65 18.28 10.20 1.47
CA MET A 65 18.88 9.75 2.74
C MET A 65 17.96 10.05 3.94
N GLY A 66 17.63 9.04 4.76
CA GLY A 66 16.88 9.19 6.04
C GLY A 66 15.41 8.68 6.07
N TYR A 67 15.08 7.59 5.37
CA TYR A 67 13.69 7.20 5.07
C TYR A 67 13.15 6.07 5.95
N GLN A 68 11.84 5.99 6.15
CA GLN A 68 11.18 4.78 6.66
C GLN A 68 11.24 3.71 5.57
N ASN A 69 12.23 2.83 5.67
CA ASN A 69 12.46 1.73 4.75
C ASN A 69 12.06 0.37 5.38
N LYS A 70 11.24 0.47 6.43
CA LYS A 70 10.72 -0.59 7.26
C LYS A 70 9.20 -0.64 7.11
N LEU A 71 8.66 -1.81 6.90
CA LEU A 71 7.23 -2.06 6.74
C LEU A 71 6.81 -3.23 7.63
N ILE A 72 5.76 -3.09 8.41
CA ILE A 72 5.19 -4.21 9.15
C ILE A 72 4.16 -4.92 8.27
N LEU A 73 4.23 -6.24 8.16
CA LEU A 73 3.42 -6.97 7.19
C LEU A 73 2.12 -7.49 7.79
N ASN A 74 2.01 -7.53 9.12
CA ASN A 74 0.91 -8.18 9.85
C ASN A 74 -0.51 -7.82 9.38
N GLY A 75 -0.76 -6.55 9.02
CA GLY A 75 -2.07 -6.07 8.51
C GLY A 75 -2.31 -6.33 7.01
N HIS A 76 -1.36 -6.95 6.32
CA HIS A 76 -1.39 -7.25 4.89
C HIS A 76 -1.28 -8.75 4.59
N LEU A 77 -0.96 -9.55 5.61
CA LEU A 77 -0.93 -10.99 5.55
C LEU A 77 -2.35 -11.56 5.75
N LYS A 78 -2.59 -12.72 5.14
CA LYS A 78 -3.81 -13.53 5.25
C LYS A 78 -3.47 -14.93 5.75
N ALA A 79 -4.50 -15.68 6.14
CA ALA A 79 -4.33 -17.08 6.49
C ALA A 79 -3.71 -17.90 5.33
N GLY A 80 -2.85 -18.85 5.68
CA GLY A 80 -2.15 -19.71 4.71
C GLY A 80 -0.93 -19.03 4.08
N ASN A 81 -0.79 -19.20 2.76
CA ASN A 81 0.37 -18.73 2.02
C ASN A 81 0.19 -17.27 1.58
N ASN A 82 1.27 -16.51 1.75
CA ASN A 82 1.36 -15.11 1.40
C ASN A 82 2.51 -14.89 0.42
N GLU A 83 2.27 -14.11 -0.62
CA GLU A 83 3.33 -13.66 -1.52
C GLU A 83 3.74 -12.24 -1.14
N ILE A 84 5.05 -12.02 -0.98
CA ILE A 84 5.66 -10.71 -0.79
C ILE A 84 6.58 -10.45 -1.99
N LYS A 85 6.24 -9.46 -2.81
CA LYS A 85 7.02 -9.04 -3.96
C LYS A 85 7.55 -7.64 -3.74
N VAL A 86 8.87 -7.47 -3.84
CA VAL A 86 9.56 -6.18 -3.79
C VAL A 86 10.14 -5.90 -5.17
N VAL A 87 9.74 -4.80 -5.79
CA VAL A 87 10.22 -4.35 -7.09
C VAL A 87 11.11 -3.14 -6.91
N PHE A 88 12.25 -3.14 -7.59
CA PHE A 88 13.23 -2.06 -7.62
C PHE A 88 13.24 -1.44 -9.01
N GLU A 89 12.53 -0.33 -9.17
CA GLU A 89 12.45 0.41 -10.42
C GLU A 89 13.60 1.40 -10.52
N SER A 90 14.29 1.46 -11.66
CA SER A 90 15.37 2.43 -11.86
C SER A 90 14.87 3.85 -11.64
N SER A 91 15.58 4.64 -10.82
CA SER A 91 15.23 6.03 -10.58
C SER A 91 15.47 6.91 -11.82
N SER A 92 14.74 8.03 -11.92
CA SER A 92 14.93 9.04 -12.98
C SER A 92 16.33 9.68 -12.98
N ILE A 93 17.10 9.55 -11.88
CA ILE A 93 18.51 9.95 -11.82
C ILE A 93 19.35 9.16 -12.83
N LEU A 94 19.03 7.88 -13.04
CA LEU A 94 19.74 7.04 -14.00
C LEU A 94 19.45 7.49 -15.45
N GLU A 95 18.22 7.91 -15.73
CA GLU A 95 17.84 8.46 -17.04
C GLU A 95 18.61 9.75 -17.35
N ASN A 96 18.68 10.68 -16.39
CA ASN A 96 19.46 11.90 -16.53
C ASN A 96 20.95 11.61 -16.76
N ALA A 97 21.52 10.65 -16.01
CA ALA A 97 22.93 10.27 -16.16
C ALA A 97 23.22 9.56 -17.50
N ARG A 98 22.22 8.93 -18.11
CA ARG A 98 22.31 8.38 -19.46
C ARG A 98 22.43 9.49 -20.50
N GLU A 99 21.62 10.54 -20.38
CA GLU A 99 21.70 11.73 -21.26
C GLU A 99 23.05 12.44 -21.14
N GLU A 100 23.63 12.48 -19.95
CA GLU A 100 24.93 13.09 -19.67
C GLU A 100 26.14 12.18 -19.92
N GLY A 101 25.93 10.90 -20.30
CA GLY A 101 27.01 9.96 -20.64
C GLY A 101 27.77 9.35 -19.45
N HIS A 102 27.24 9.45 -18.23
CA HIS A 102 27.86 8.95 -16.99
C HIS A 102 27.22 7.65 -16.45
N GLU A 103 26.18 7.14 -17.10
CA GLU A 103 25.40 5.97 -16.67
C GLU A 103 26.23 4.76 -16.22
N LYS A 104 27.27 4.38 -16.97
CA LYS A 104 28.09 3.18 -16.66
C LYS A 104 28.83 3.27 -15.34
N GLN A 105 29.12 4.48 -14.86
CA GLN A 105 29.73 4.67 -13.54
C GLN A 105 28.68 4.46 -12.45
N LEU A 106 27.49 5.04 -12.61
CA LEU A 106 26.40 4.89 -11.64
C LEU A 106 25.88 3.45 -11.52
N ILE A 107 25.74 2.73 -12.64
CA ILE A 107 25.28 1.32 -12.64
C ILE A 107 26.18 0.43 -11.75
N ARG A 108 27.48 0.72 -11.65
CA ARG A 108 28.41 -0.05 -10.81
C ARG A 108 28.13 0.11 -9.33
N ASP A 109 27.60 1.26 -8.94
CA ASP A 109 27.33 1.63 -7.55
C ASP A 109 25.89 1.31 -7.12
N MET A 110 25.06 0.82 -8.05
CA MET A 110 23.69 0.38 -7.76
C MET A 110 23.68 -0.88 -6.89
N TYR A 111 22.80 -0.88 -5.90
CA TYR A 111 22.45 -2.04 -5.10
C TYR A 111 20.98 -1.99 -4.68
N ALA A 112 20.41 -3.15 -4.39
CA ALA A 112 19.08 -3.27 -3.81
C ALA A 112 19.07 -4.40 -2.79
N HIS A 113 18.50 -4.17 -1.62
CA HIS A 113 18.48 -5.09 -0.49
C HIS A 113 17.05 -5.22 0.01
N ALA A 114 16.58 -6.44 0.18
CA ALA A 114 15.32 -6.75 0.86
C ALA A 114 15.57 -7.81 1.94
N VAL A 115 15.09 -7.56 3.15
CA VAL A 115 15.17 -8.49 4.28
C VAL A 115 13.77 -8.64 4.87
N ILE A 116 13.30 -9.87 4.99
CA ILE A 116 12.03 -10.20 5.65
C ILE A 116 12.36 -10.94 6.94
N THR A 117 11.75 -10.53 8.03
CA THR A 117 12.00 -11.09 9.35
C THR A 117 10.71 -11.46 10.06
N ARG A 118 10.83 -12.45 10.96
CA ARG A 118 9.85 -12.75 12.01
C ARG A 118 10.45 -12.30 13.35
N GLY A 119 9.80 -11.38 14.02
CA GLY A 119 10.35 -10.61 15.13
C GLY A 119 10.99 -9.31 14.64
N ARG A 120 11.43 -8.47 15.58
CA ARG A 120 11.94 -7.13 15.29
C ARG A 120 13.47 -7.10 15.28
N LEU A 121 14.07 -6.53 14.23
CA LEU A 121 15.51 -6.24 14.23
C LEU A 121 15.82 -4.94 14.98
N ASN A 122 14.85 -4.01 15.06
CA ASN A 122 14.99 -2.77 15.81
C ASN A 122 13.65 -2.27 16.35
N ASP A 123 13.70 -1.49 17.44
CA ASP A 123 12.50 -0.88 18.00
C ASP A 123 12.09 0.43 17.34
N SER A 124 12.99 1.03 16.55
CA SER A 124 12.76 2.29 15.84
C SER A 124 11.65 2.15 14.78
N SER A 125 10.92 3.25 14.58
CA SER A 125 9.99 3.44 13.47
C SER A 125 10.70 3.97 12.21
N PHE A 126 11.98 4.32 12.31
CA PHE A 126 12.81 4.73 11.17
C PHE A 126 13.41 3.51 10.46
N GLY A 127 13.76 3.72 9.19
CA GLY A 127 14.46 2.73 8.40
C GLY A 127 15.88 2.45 8.89
N ILE A 128 16.49 1.39 8.34
CA ILE A 128 17.84 0.90 8.64
C ILE A 128 18.61 0.75 7.33
N GLU A 129 19.82 1.26 7.24
CA GLU A 129 20.69 1.09 6.08
C GLU A 129 21.17 -0.36 5.95
N SER A 130 21.54 -0.79 4.74
CA SER A 130 21.99 -2.16 4.45
C SER A 130 23.16 -2.60 5.33
N TYR A 131 24.11 -1.69 5.60
CA TYR A 131 25.26 -2.01 6.45
C TYR A 131 24.85 -2.32 7.89
N ASP A 132 23.92 -1.55 8.44
CA ASP A 132 23.40 -1.76 9.79
C ASP A 132 22.49 -3.00 9.84
N LEU A 133 21.70 -3.27 8.79
CA LEU A 133 20.92 -4.50 8.66
C LEU A 133 21.81 -5.74 8.75
N ASP A 134 22.92 -5.76 8.01
CA ASP A 134 23.87 -6.89 8.03
C ASP A 134 24.44 -7.13 9.43
N GLN A 135 24.67 -6.08 10.22
CA GLN A 135 25.12 -6.21 11.61
C GLN A 135 24.03 -6.72 12.55
N LEU A 136 22.82 -6.17 12.44
CA LEU A 136 21.69 -6.55 13.30
C LEU A 136 21.32 -8.02 13.07
N ILE A 137 21.27 -8.47 11.82
CA ILE A 137 20.97 -9.87 11.48
C ILE A 137 21.94 -10.86 12.14
N LEU A 138 23.20 -10.45 12.33
CA LEU A 138 24.24 -11.27 12.96
C LEU A 138 24.33 -11.08 14.48
N SER A 139 23.54 -10.18 15.05
CA SER A 139 23.61 -9.85 16.48
C SER A 139 23.02 -10.97 17.34
N PRO A 140 23.77 -11.51 18.32
CA PRO A 140 23.28 -12.56 19.21
C PRO A 140 22.19 -12.07 20.18
N ASP A 141 22.06 -10.75 20.37
CA ASP A 141 21.08 -10.15 21.26
C ASP A 141 19.70 -10.01 20.62
N ILE A 142 19.61 -10.20 19.29
CA ILE A 142 18.37 -10.04 18.52
C ILE A 142 17.71 -11.40 18.36
N LYS A 143 16.43 -11.46 18.76
CA LYS A 143 15.64 -12.69 18.71
C LYS A 143 14.82 -12.84 17.42
N ALA A 144 14.96 -11.92 16.49
CA ALA A 144 14.28 -11.99 15.21
C ALA A 144 14.90 -13.07 14.31
N GLU A 145 14.04 -13.85 13.69
CA GLU A 145 14.42 -14.82 12.68
C GLU A 145 14.38 -14.18 11.30
N VAL A 146 15.48 -14.31 10.55
CA VAL A 146 15.55 -13.85 9.18
C VAL A 146 14.94 -14.90 8.26
N LEU A 147 13.82 -14.53 7.64
CA LEU A 147 13.06 -15.39 6.73
C LEU A 147 13.56 -15.29 5.29
N GLU A 148 13.97 -14.08 4.89
CA GLU A 148 14.58 -13.80 3.60
C GLU A 148 15.62 -12.70 3.76
N ASN A 149 16.76 -12.84 3.07
CA ASN A 149 17.77 -11.79 2.94
C ASN A 149 18.34 -11.85 1.51
N LYS A 150 18.05 -10.81 0.71
CA LYS A 150 18.50 -10.69 -0.67
C LYS A 150 19.12 -9.34 -0.95
N LEU A 151 20.43 -9.37 -1.14
CA LEU A 151 21.24 -8.25 -1.58
C LEU A 151 21.64 -8.43 -3.05
N LEU A 152 21.03 -7.62 -3.92
CA LEU A 152 21.30 -7.53 -5.35
C LEU A 152 22.35 -6.44 -5.61
N ARG A 153 23.42 -6.80 -6.33
CA ARG A 153 24.54 -5.92 -6.69
C ARG A 153 25.03 -6.25 -8.10
N ARG A 154 25.96 -5.43 -8.61
CA ARG A 154 26.62 -5.62 -9.91
C ARG A 154 25.59 -5.69 -11.04
N PHE A 155 24.82 -4.62 -11.14
CA PHE A 155 23.85 -4.44 -12.21
C PHE A 155 24.55 -4.23 -13.57
N THR A 156 23.82 -4.53 -14.63
CA THR A 156 24.21 -4.29 -16.03
C THR A 156 23.04 -3.63 -16.74
N GLU A 157 23.28 -2.94 -17.85
CA GLU A 157 22.21 -2.34 -18.67
C GLU A 157 21.13 -3.38 -19.02
N ASP A 158 21.54 -4.60 -19.39
CA ASP A 158 20.63 -5.71 -19.70
C ASP A 158 19.82 -6.20 -18.49
N LYS A 159 20.37 -6.17 -17.26
CA LYS A 159 19.57 -6.50 -16.07
C LYS A 159 18.56 -5.40 -15.76
N LEU A 160 18.92 -4.14 -16.03
CA LEU A 160 18.08 -2.97 -15.76
C LEU A 160 16.99 -2.76 -16.83
N SER A 161 17.09 -3.42 -17.97
CA SER A 161 16.03 -3.45 -18.99
C SER A 161 14.89 -4.44 -18.67
N HIS A 162 15.04 -5.21 -17.59
CA HIS A 162 14.04 -6.15 -17.07
C HIS A 162 13.60 -5.75 -15.66
N GLU A 163 12.47 -6.29 -15.20
CA GLU A 163 12.03 -6.08 -13.81
C GLU A 163 13.06 -6.64 -12.83
N VAL A 164 13.60 -5.77 -11.97
CA VAL A 164 14.44 -6.18 -10.83
C VAL A 164 13.55 -6.37 -9.63
N SER A 165 13.35 -7.61 -9.19
CA SER A 165 12.48 -7.90 -8.06
C SER A 165 12.97 -9.05 -7.18
N VAL A 166 12.48 -9.07 -5.94
CA VAL A 166 12.58 -10.18 -5.00
C VAL A 166 11.16 -10.65 -4.72
N VAL A 167 10.90 -11.94 -4.92
CA VAL A 167 9.61 -12.58 -4.62
C VAL A 167 9.84 -13.62 -3.55
N TYR A 168 9.10 -13.52 -2.46
CA TYR A 168 9.15 -14.44 -1.33
C TYR A 168 7.77 -15.01 -1.02
N GLN A 169 7.71 -16.32 -0.77
CA GLN A 169 6.49 -17.00 -0.33
C GLN A 169 6.60 -17.26 1.17
N LEU A 170 5.73 -16.62 1.94
CA LEU A 170 5.63 -16.74 3.39
C LEU A 170 4.46 -17.66 3.75
N GLU A 171 4.77 -18.79 4.38
CA GLU A 171 3.77 -19.60 5.09
C GLU A 171 3.74 -19.18 6.56
N LEU A 172 2.55 -18.83 7.06
CA LEU A 172 2.36 -18.49 8.47
C LEU A 172 2.60 -19.70 9.37
N LEU A 173 3.05 -19.46 10.60
CA LEU A 173 3.15 -20.54 11.58
C LEU A 173 1.76 -21.01 11.99
N LYS A 174 1.66 -22.28 12.39
CA LYS A 174 0.43 -22.82 13.00
C LYS A 174 0.02 -22.10 14.28
N THR A 175 0.95 -21.43 14.94
CA THR A 175 0.71 -20.62 16.14
C THR A 175 0.17 -19.24 15.81
N ASP A 176 0.25 -18.80 14.55
CA ASP A 176 -0.29 -17.52 14.15
C ASP A 176 -1.82 -17.61 14.02
N LYS A 177 -2.48 -16.61 14.56
CA LYS A 177 -3.89 -16.32 14.46
C LYS A 177 -4.09 -15.24 13.40
N VAL A 178 -5.23 -15.30 12.73
CA VAL A 178 -5.67 -14.29 11.77
C VAL A 178 -7.02 -13.78 12.25
N GLU A 179 -7.09 -12.50 12.55
CA GLU A 179 -8.32 -11.85 13.01
C GLU A 179 -8.75 -10.83 11.98
N GLN A 180 -9.89 -11.08 11.35
CA GLN A 180 -10.50 -10.13 10.44
C GLN A 180 -11.11 -8.96 11.23
N VAL A 181 -11.02 -7.76 10.67
CA VAL A 181 -11.68 -6.59 11.24
C VAL A 181 -13.19 -6.73 11.11
N ASP A 182 -13.90 -6.43 12.19
CA ASP A 182 -15.35 -6.36 12.16
C ASP A 182 -15.78 -5.14 11.34
N PHE A 183 -16.80 -5.33 10.50
CA PHE A 183 -17.33 -4.27 9.64
C PHE A 183 -17.79 -3.03 10.41
N SER A 184 -18.21 -3.18 11.67
CA SER A 184 -18.58 -2.08 12.57
C SER A 184 -17.41 -1.14 12.90
N HIS A 185 -16.17 -1.56 12.63
CA HIS A 185 -14.96 -0.75 12.76
C HIS A 185 -14.47 -0.17 11.44
N CYS A 186 -15.26 -0.31 10.36
CA CYS A 186 -15.01 0.28 9.06
C CYS A 186 -15.93 1.47 8.80
N SER A 187 -15.38 2.49 8.15
CA SER A 187 -16.11 3.68 7.70
C SER A 187 -15.87 3.92 6.22
N LEU A 188 -16.89 4.36 5.51
CA LEU A 188 -16.75 4.73 4.11
C LEU A 188 -16.09 6.10 4.02
N SER A 189 -14.96 6.12 3.32
CA SER A 189 -14.20 7.30 3.02
C SER A 189 -14.19 7.54 1.51
N LEU A 190 -14.01 8.81 1.14
CA LEU A 190 -13.98 9.22 -0.25
C LEU A 190 -12.86 10.19 -0.53
N ASN A 191 -12.37 10.16 -1.76
CA ASN A 191 -11.43 11.11 -2.33
C ASN A 191 -11.99 11.56 -3.68
N SER A 192 -12.01 12.84 -3.98
CA SER A 192 -12.64 13.33 -5.21
C SER A 192 -12.02 14.61 -5.74
N SER A 193 -12.24 14.89 -7.03
CA SER A 193 -12.04 16.25 -7.55
C SER A 193 -13.05 17.22 -6.92
N SER A 194 -12.70 18.50 -6.87
CA SER A 194 -13.50 19.54 -6.19
C SER A 194 -14.41 20.35 -7.13
N ASN A 195 -14.75 19.81 -8.31
CA ASN A 195 -15.33 20.58 -9.43
C ASN A 195 -16.73 20.11 -9.88
N PHE A 196 -17.42 19.29 -9.08
CA PHE A 196 -18.73 18.74 -9.44
C PHE A 196 -19.70 18.68 -8.26
N THR A 197 -20.99 18.59 -8.56
CA THR A 197 -22.04 18.29 -7.57
C THR A 197 -22.68 16.96 -7.93
N ALA A 198 -22.82 16.07 -6.96
CA ALA A 198 -23.40 14.74 -7.16
C ALA A 198 -24.14 14.21 -5.93
N THR A 199 -24.89 13.13 -6.13
CA THR A 199 -25.41 12.29 -5.04
C THR A 199 -24.87 10.88 -5.21
N LEU A 200 -24.27 10.33 -4.15
CA LEU A 200 -23.82 8.96 -4.09
C LEU A 200 -24.91 8.09 -3.46
N LEU A 201 -25.22 6.98 -4.11
CA LEU A 201 -26.15 5.96 -3.65
C LEU A 201 -25.42 4.62 -3.52
N ILE A 202 -25.84 3.82 -2.55
CA ILE A 202 -25.50 2.39 -2.44
C ILE A 202 -26.80 1.61 -2.50
N ASN A 203 -26.91 0.64 -3.41
CA ASN A 203 -28.10 -0.21 -3.53
C ASN A 203 -29.40 0.64 -3.60
N ASP A 204 -29.36 1.71 -4.41
CA ASP A 204 -30.42 2.73 -4.57
C ASP A 204 -30.76 3.57 -3.33
N VAL A 205 -30.03 3.43 -2.23
CA VAL A 205 -30.17 4.27 -1.03
C VAL A 205 -29.18 5.44 -1.11
N PRO A 206 -29.63 6.70 -1.08
CA PRO A 206 -28.73 7.85 -1.07
C PRO A 206 -27.97 7.93 0.24
N ILE A 207 -26.64 7.86 0.17
CA ILE A 207 -25.78 7.85 1.35
C ILE A 207 -25.02 9.14 1.54
N ARG A 208 -24.83 9.94 0.47
CA ARG A 208 -24.05 11.18 0.54
C ARG A 208 -24.37 12.15 -0.58
N LYS A 209 -24.40 13.43 -0.25
CA LYS A 209 -24.40 14.53 -1.23
C LYS A 209 -22.99 15.12 -1.32
N ILE A 210 -22.53 15.35 -2.55
CA ILE A 210 -21.23 15.97 -2.86
C ILE A 210 -21.52 17.35 -3.45
N GLU A 211 -20.99 18.39 -2.81
CA GLU A 211 -21.19 19.79 -3.22
C GLU A 211 -19.85 20.46 -3.51
N ASP A 212 -19.81 21.22 -4.61
CA ASP A 212 -18.66 21.99 -5.07
C ASP A 212 -18.17 22.99 -4.00
N ASN A 213 -16.85 23.09 -3.82
CA ASN A 213 -16.18 24.04 -2.91
C ASN A 213 -16.61 24.00 -1.42
N SER A 214 -17.33 22.96 -0.99
CA SER A 214 -17.60 22.73 0.43
C SER A 214 -16.54 21.81 1.04
N SER A 215 -16.17 22.03 2.30
CA SER A 215 -15.53 21.01 3.12
C SER A 215 -16.53 19.86 3.29
N ASN A 216 -16.59 18.96 2.31
CA ASN A 216 -17.23 17.65 2.33
C ASN A 216 -18.40 17.55 3.32
N GLY A 217 -19.55 18.09 2.92
CA GLY A 217 -20.76 18.19 3.74
C GLY A 217 -21.16 16.90 4.48
N SER A 218 -21.73 17.10 5.66
CA SER A 218 -22.18 16.09 6.62
C SER A 218 -23.22 15.12 6.05
N GLY A 219 -23.05 13.84 6.40
CA GLY A 219 -24.05 12.79 6.19
C GLY A 219 -23.37 11.51 5.69
N LEU A 220 -22.80 10.74 6.60
CA LEU A 220 -22.71 9.29 6.42
C LEU A 220 -23.89 8.72 7.20
N GLU A 221 -25.02 8.54 6.52
CA GLU A 221 -25.96 7.54 7.01
C GLU A 221 -25.22 6.19 7.05
N ASN A 222 -25.48 5.42 8.11
CA ASN A 222 -24.72 4.23 8.51
C ASN A 222 -24.36 3.36 7.29
N PHE A 223 -23.13 3.45 6.82
CA PHE A 223 -22.60 2.64 5.72
C PHE A 223 -22.82 1.14 6.00
N SER A 224 -22.72 0.76 7.29
CA SER A 224 -23.02 -0.56 7.81
C SER A 224 -24.45 -1.04 7.58
N GLY A 225 -25.42 -0.13 7.47
CA GLY A 225 -26.83 -0.45 7.28
C GLY A 225 -27.27 -0.62 5.82
N VAL A 226 -26.44 -0.19 4.86
CA VAL A 226 -26.78 -0.19 3.42
C VAL A 226 -25.98 -1.20 2.61
N ILE A 227 -24.76 -1.53 3.05
CA ILE A 227 -23.98 -2.64 2.50
C ILE A 227 -24.63 -3.97 2.87
N LYS A 228 -24.60 -4.90 1.92
CA LYS A 228 -25.03 -6.29 2.10
C LYS A 228 -23.88 -7.22 1.75
N GLN A 229 -23.92 -8.44 2.29
CA GLN A 229 -23.02 -9.50 1.84
C GLN A 229 -23.30 -9.83 0.37
N GLY A 230 -22.25 -10.04 -0.43
CA GLY A 230 -22.32 -10.26 -1.87
C GLY A 230 -22.29 -8.95 -2.67
N THR A 231 -23.07 -8.90 -3.75
CA THR A 231 -23.02 -7.79 -4.70
C THR A 231 -23.70 -6.53 -4.17
N ASN A 232 -22.96 -5.44 -4.23
CA ASN A 232 -23.44 -4.10 -3.95
C ASN A 232 -23.21 -3.22 -5.17
N VAL A 233 -24.06 -2.21 -5.35
CA VAL A 233 -23.94 -1.26 -6.47
C VAL A 233 -23.80 0.14 -5.93
N PHE A 234 -22.69 0.79 -6.27
CA PHE A 234 -22.56 2.24 -6.13
C PHE A 234 -23.16 2.91 -7.35
N THR A 235 -23.95 3.96 -7.13
CA THR A 235 -24.46 4.83 -8.19
C THR A 235 -24.15 6.28 -7.86
N LEU A 236 -23.39 6.93 -8.74
CA LEU A 236 -23.06 8.36 -8.68
C LEU A 236 -23.94 9.13 -9.65
N LYS A 237 -24.85 9.96 -9.13
CA LYS A 237 -25.71 10.86 -9.90
C LYS A 237 -25.10 12.25 -9.96
N VAL A 238 -24.39 12.57 -11.04
CA VAL A 238 -23.71 13.85 -11.26
C VAL A 238 -24.70 14.88 -11.80
N ALA A 239 -24.97 15.92 -11.02
CA ALA A 239 -25.93 16.97 -11.34
C ALA A 239 -25.28 18.11 -12.16
N SER A 240 -24.05 18.49 -11.82
CA SER A 240 -23.32 19.57 -12.48
C SER A 240 -21.80 19.36 -12.44
N ILE A 241 -21.11 19.95 -13.42
CA ILE A 241 -19.65 20.01 -13.51
C ILE A 241 -19.26 21.46 -13.84
N ASN A 242 -18.37 22.02 -13.04
CA ASN A 242 -17.96 23.42 -13.15
C ASN A 242 -16.80 23.65 -14.13
N LYS A 243 -15.94 22.65 -14.33
CA LYS A 243 -14.85 22.67 -15.31
C LYS A 243 -14.91 21.43 -16.21
N LYS A 244 -15.27 21.63 -17.48
CA LYS A 244 -15.49 20.55 -18.46
C LYS A 244 -14.20 19.98 -19.08
N GLU A 245 -13.06 20.67 -18.92
CA GLU A 245 -11.80 20.31 -19.59
C GLU A 245 -10.91 19.37 -18.77
N GLU A 246 -11.25 19.12 -17.50
CA GLU A 246 -10.53 18.19 -16.62
C GLU A 246 -11.36 16.92 -16.41
N SER A 247 -10.72 15.74 -16.46
CA SER A 247 -11.36 14.49 -16.02
C SER A 247 -11.68 14.60 -14.53
N ASN A 248 -12.95 14.46 -14.17
CA ASN A 248 -13.40 14.43 -12.79
C ASN A 248 -13.34 12.99 -12.27
N TYR A 249 -13.06 12.85 -10.98
CA TYR A 249 -12.96 11.54 -10.35
C TYR A 249 -13.57 11.51 -8.95
N LEU A 250 -13.98 10.32 -8.53
CA LEU A 250 -14.39 9.98 -7.18
C LEU A 250 -13.93 8.55 -6.86
N ASP A 251 -13.03 8.44 -5.89
CA ASP A 251 -12.57 7.18 -5.33
C ASP A 251 -13.34 6.87 -4.05
N LEU A 252 -13.82 5.64 -3.93
CA LEU A 252 -14.51 5.13 -2.75
C LEU A 252 -13.69 4.02 -2.12
N TYR A 253 -13.49 4.10 -0.81
CA TYR A 253 -12.73 3.12 -0.07
C TYR A 253 -13.25 2.97 1.36
N LEU A 254 -13.08 1.77 1.90
CA LEU A 254 -13.26 1.52 3.32
C LEU A 254 -12.00 1.86 4.08
N ASP A 255 -12.16 2.62 5.15
CA ASP A 255 -11.16 2.88 6.15
C ASP A 255 -11.54 2.10 7.42
N CYS A 256 -10.77 1.05 7.74
CA CYS A 256 -11.02 0.14 8.85
C CYS A 256 -9.99 0.28 9.97
N ASP A 257 -10.45 0.50 11.20
CA ASP A 257 -9.61 0.53 12.39
C ASP A 257 -9.25 -0.89 12.84
N LEU A 258 -7.96 -1.25 12.74
CA LEU A 258 -7.49 -2.60 13.10
C LEU A 258 -7.30 -2.79 14.60
N ARG A 259 -7.28 -1.73 15.42
CA ARG A 259 -6.97 -1.82 16.86
C ARG A 259 -7.85 -2.83 17.61
N PRO A 260 -9.18 -2.87 17.41
CA PRO A 260 -10.02 -3.85 18.09
C PRO A 260 -9.69 -5.31 17.73
N SER A 261 -9.18 -5.57 16.51
CA SER A 261 -8.69 -6.89 16.13
C SER A 261 -7.31 -7.19 16.72
N MET A 262 -6.45 -6.19 16.90
CA MET A 262 -5.13 -6.36 17.53
C MET A 262 -5.24 -6.90 18.95
N ASP A 263 -6.23 -6.42 19.71
CA ASP A 263 -6.47 -6.86 21.10
C ASP A 263 -6.78 -8.36 21.22
N LYS A 264 -7.20 -9.01 20.13
CA LYS A 264 -7.52 -10.46 20.06
C LYS A 264 -6.33 -11.34 19.66
N ILE A 265 -5.25 -10.75 19.15
CA ILE A 265 -4.11 -11.48 18.55
C ILE A 265 -3.08 -11.96 19.60
N ASP A 266 -3.27 -11.65 20.89
CA ASP A 266 -2.39 -12.05 22.00
C ASP A 266 -0.91 -11.69 21.77
N PHE A 267 -0.62 -10.52 21.18
CA PHE A 267 0.75 -10.02 21.07
C PHE A 267 1.46 -10.00 22.44
N LEU A 268 2.78 -10.26 22.44
CA LEU A 268 3.60 -10.12 23.65
C LEU A 268 3.47 -8.70 24.23
N ASP A 269 3.60 -8.53 25.54
CA ASP A 269 3.38 -7.23 26.20
C ASP A 269 4.28 -6.11 25.64
N GLU A 270 5.53 -6.45 25.29
CA GLU A 270 6.49 -5.57 24.60
C GLU A 270 6.04 -5.11 23.21
N HIS A 271 5.00 -5.75 22.68
CA HIS A 271 4.40 -5.50 21.38
C HIS A 271 2.96 -4.96 21.47
N LYS A 272 2.36 -4.89 22.67
CA LYS A 272 1.02 -4.33 22.87
C LYS A 272 0.98 -2.82 22.73
N SER A 273 2.09 -2.15 23.07
CA SER A 273 2.25 -0.69 22.93
C SER A 273 2.75 -0.27 21.54
N LEU A 274 2.61 -1.13 20.54
CA LEU A 274 3.00 -0.84 19.17
C LEU A 274 2.09 0.24 18.56
N ASP A 275 2.35 1.49 18.95
CA ASP A 275 1.81 2.71 18.36
C ASP A 275 2.57 2.99 17.07
N PHE A 276 2.41 2.12 16.08
CA PHE A 276 3.04 2.23 14.76
C PHE A 276 2.40 3.31 13.88
N GLY A 277 2.10 4.49 14.45
CA GLY A 277 1.47 5.59 13.71
C GLY A 277 0.20 5.16 12.99
N ASP A 278 -0.04 5.72 11.80
CA ASP A 278 -1.24 5.47 10.99
C ASP A 278 -1.33 4.03 10.42
N PHE A 279 -0.24 3.25 10.46
CA PHE A 279 -0.14 1.97 9.76
C PHE A 279 -1.06 0.87 10.30
N PHE A 280 -1.30 0.83 11.61
CA PHE A 280 -2.28 -0.05 12.24
C PHE A 280 -3.60 0.66 12.58
N LYS A 281 -3.68 1.98 12.38
CA LYS A 281 -4.87 2.76 12.71
C LYS A 281 -5.93 2.69 11.61
N SER A 282 -5.53 2.37 10.38
CA SER A 282 -6.44 2.37 9.23
C SER A 282 -5.94 1.47 8.10
N ALA A 283 -6.71 0.42 7.77
CA ALA A 283 -6.51 -0.35 6.55
C ALA A 283 -7.47 0.15 5.46
N TYR A 284 -6.90 0.59 4.33
CA TYR A 284 -7.67 1.03 3.17
C TYR A 284 -8.05 -0.15 2.26
N LEU A 285 -9.35 -0.32 2.02
CA LEU A 285 -9.89 -1.29 1.05
C LEU A 285 -10.62 -0.52 -0.07
N PRO A 286 -10.04 -0.43 -1.29
CA PRO A 286 -10.69 0.21 -2.42
C PRO A 286 -11.97 -0.51 -2.81
N LEU A 287 -13.04 0.26 -3.05
CA LEU A 287 -14.34 -0.27 -3.42
C LEU A 287 -14.73 0.07 -4.86
N ALA A 288 -14.56 1.33 -5.30
CA ALA A 288 -14.97 1.81 -6.61
C ALA A 288 -14.19 3.06 -7.03
N GLU A 289 -14.04 3.29 -8.33
CA GLU A 289 -13.40 4.47 -8.92
C GLU A 289 -14.26 5.00 -10.09
N PHE A 290 -14.89 6.16 -9.89
CA PHE A 290 -15.62 6.83 -10.94
C PHE A 290 -14.74 7.83 -11.67
N LYS A 291 -14.69 7.76 -13.00
CA LYS A 291 -14.12 8.80 -13.89
C LYS A 291 -15.19 9.32 -14.85
N PHE A 292 -15.36 10.63 -14.93
CA PHE A 292 -16.42 11.25 -15.73
C PHE A 292 -16.06 12.65 -16.23
N VAL A 293 -16.74 13.06 -17.31
CA VAL A 293 -16.53 14.36 -18.00
C VAL A 293 -17.82 15.15 -18.20
N GLU A 294 -18.99 14.53 -18.00
CA GLU A 294 -20.29 15.16 -18.17
C GLU A 294 -21.26 14.81 -17.03
N LYS A 295 -22.39 15.51 -16.99
CA LYS A 295 -23.48 15.16 -16.08
C LYS A 295 -24.08 13.82 -16.50
N GLY A 296 -24.51 13.01 -15.54
CA GLY A 296 -25.02 11.70 -15.84
C GLY A 296 -25.12 10.82 -14.61
N GLU A 297 -25.43 9.55 -14.86
CA GLU A 297 -25.46 8.50 -13.86
C GLU A 297 -24.35 7.51 -14.18
N TYR A 298 -23.53 7.22 -13.19
CA TYR A 298 -22.41 6.29 -13.29
C TYR A 298 -22.58 5.22 -12.22
N SER A 299 -22.38 3.96 -12.58
CA SER A 299 -22.55 2.85 -11.64
C SER A 299 -21.39 1.88 -11.71
N GLU A 300 -21.02 1.35 -10.55
CA GLU A 300 -19.99 0.33 -10.39
C GLU A 300 -20.47 -0.70 -9.37
N SER A 301 -20.34 -1.98 -9.70
CA SER A 301 -20.62 -3.08 -8.79
C SER A 301 -19.36 -3.49 -8.04
N PHE A 302 -19.54 -3.97 -6.82
CA PHE A 302 -18.50 -4.69 -6.10
C PHE A 302 -19.12 -5.79 -5.25
N ASP A 303 -18.42 -6.91 -5.17
CA ASP A 303 -18.74 -7.99 -4.25
C ASP A 303 -17.93 -7.84 -2.96
N ILE A 304 -18.57 -7.95 -1.80
CA ILE A 304 -17.88 -7.98 -0.50
C ILE A 304 -18.33 -9.17 0.34
N GLU A 305 -17.36 -9.81 1.01
CA GLU A 305 -17.59 -10.88 1.99
C GLU A 305 -17.09 -10.43 3.36
N PHE A 306 -17.96 -10.54 4.36
CA PHE A 306 -17.71 -10.29 5.78
C PHE A 306 -18.54 -11.25 6.63
#